data_AF-A0AAN0MHX4-F1
#
_entry.id   AF-A0AAN0MHX4-F1
#
_cell.length_a   1.000
_cell.length_b   1.000
_cell.length_c   1.000
_cell.angle_alpha   90.00
_cell.angle_beta   90.00
_cell.angle_gamma   90.00
#
_symmetry.space_group_name_H-M   'P 1'
#
loop_
_entity.id
_entity.type
_entity.pdbx_description
1 polymer ?
#
loop_
_entity_poly.entity_id
_entity_poly.type
_entity_poly.pdbx_seq_one_letter_code
_entity_poly.pdbx_strand_id
1 'polypeptide(L)' 'MSTESTKRWLWLVAPLPDPEWGSDLRSTARLFETEAAARLVLDNCPPEFHLWRVRETITVARAMSDYELVE' A
#
# COMPACT_ATOMS: atom_id res chain seq x y z
N MET A 1 27.81 1.01 5.64
CA MET A 1 26.72 1.93 5.25
C MET A 1 25.46 1.41 5.89
N SER A 2 24.99 2.07 6.95
CA SER A 2 23.79 1.64 7.67
C SER A 2 22.58 2.01 6.82
N THR A 3 21.94 1.03 6.19
CA THR A 3 20.61 1.21 5.62
C THR A 3 19.65 1.42 6.78
N GLU A 4 19.53 2.68 7.20
CA GLU A 4 18.57 3.11 8.19
C GLU A 4 17.18 2.86 7.57
N SER A 5 16.64 1.68 7.84
CA SER A 5 15.31 1.29 7.39
C SER A 5 14.32 2.18 8.12
N THR A 6 14.03 3.34 7.56
CA THR A 6 12.99 4.21 8.06
C THR A 6 11.70 3.41 7.97
N LYS A 7 11.22 2.91 9.11
CA LYS A 7 10.00 2.10 9.17
C LYS A 7 8.83 3.02 8.81
N ARG A 8 8.46 3.05 7.53
CA ARG A 8 7.28 3.76 7.07
C ARG A 8 6.09 2.80 7.10
N TRP A 9 4.95 3.32 7.52
CA TRP A 9 3.68 2.60 7.46
C TRP A 9 2.90 3.18 6.29
N LEU A 10 2.39 2.29 5.45
CA LEU A 10 1.46 2.63 4.40
C LEU A 10 0.08 2.14 4.79
N TRP A 11 -0.92 2.89 4.39
CA TRP A 11 -2.32 2.59 4.57
C TRP A 11 -2.87 2.05 3.25
N LEU A 12 -3.82 1.13 3.30
CA LEU A 12 -4.51 0.66 2.12
C LEU A 12 -5.97 0.36 2.46
N VAL A 13 -6.84 0.50 1.45
CA VAL A 13 -8.26 0.17 1.54
C VAL A 13 -8.51 -1.04 0.66
N ALA A 14 -8.94 -2.14 1.26
CA ALA A 14 -9.12 -3.41 0.56
C ALA A 14 -10.15 -4.30 1.28
N PRO A 15 -10.83 -5.22 0.58
CA PRO A 15 -11.70 -6.20 1.23
C PRO A 15 -10.90 -7.18 2.07
N LEU A 16 -11.60 -7.98 2.89
CA LEU A 16 -10.98 -9.14 3.56
C LEU A 16 -10.36 -10.05 2.50
N PRO A 17 -9.13 -10.55 2.71
CA PRO A 17 -8.51 -11.47 1.77
C PRO A 17 -9.33 -12.75 1.73
N ASP A 18 -9.64 -13.22 0.52
CA ASP A 18 -10.24 -14.53 0.34
C ASP A 18 -9.21 -15.59 0.81
N PRO A 19 -9.56 -16.40 1.83
CA PRO A 19 -8.63 -17.38 2.39
C PRO A 19 -8.23 -18.47 1.39
N GLU A 20 -9.00 -18.69 0.32
CA GLU A 20 -8.66 -19.65 -0.73
C GLU A 20 -7.63 -19.09 -1.73
N TRP A 21 -7.55 -17.76 -1.88
CA TRP A 21 -6.71 -17.13 -2.91
C TRP A 21 -5.40 -16.55 -2.39
N GLY A 22 -5.27 -16.38 -1.06
CA GLY A 22 -4.01 -15.92 -0.44
C GLY A 22 -3.48 -14.60 -1.02
N SER A 23 -4.37 -13.73 -1.48
CA SER A 23 -4.00 -12.56 -2.28
C SER A 23 -3.22 -11.54 -1.43
N ASP A 24 -2.00 -11.18 -1.85
CA ASP A 24 -1.28 -10.07 -1.25
C ASP A 24 -1.99 -8.78 -1.64
N LEU A 25 -2.81 -8.28 -0.71
CA LEU A 25 -3.61 -7.06 -0.85
C LEU A 25 -2.74 -5.86 -1.33
N ARG A 26 -1.43 -5.86 -1.09
CA ARG A 26 -0.51 -4.81 -1.57
C ARG A 26 -0.39 -4.72 -3.08
N SER A 27 -0.53 -5.83 -3.79
CA SER A 27 -0.27 -5.87 -5.25
C SER A 27 -1.40 -5.21 -6.04
N THR A 28 -2.61 -5.21 -5.50
CA THR A 28 -3.81 -4.68 -6.16
C THR A 28 -4.39 -3.45 -5.44
N ALA A 29 -4.02 -3.21 -4.19
CA ALA A 29 -4.52 -2.06 -3.44
C ALA A 29 -3.69 -0.81 -3.70
N ARG A 30 -4.40 0.31 -3.76
CA ARG A 30 -3.80 1.63 -3.71
C ARG A 30 -3.22 1.86 -2.31
N LEU A 31 -1.94 2.20 -2.25
CA LEU A 31 -1.25 2.55 -1.01
C LEU A 31 -1.35 4.06 -0.78
N PHE A 32 -1.56 4.44 0.48
CA PHE A 32 -1.68 5.80 0.95
C PHE A 32 -0.65 6.05 2.05
N GLU A 33 0.00 7.20 2.02
CA GLU A 33 0.98 7.57 3.05
C GLU A 33 0.32 7.99 4.37
N THR A 34 -0.96 8.38 4.33
CA THR A 34 -1.70 8.87 5.51
C THR A 34 -3.02 8.14 5.70
N GLU A 35 -3.43 8.00 6.96
CA GLU A 35 -4.71 7.43 7.33
C GLU A 35 -5.88 8.25 6.79
N ALA A 36 -5.77 9.58 6.81
CA ALA A 36 -6.81 10.48 6.35
C ALA A 36 -7.12 10.29 4.85
N ALA A 37 -6.07 10.17 4.01
CA ALA A 37 -6.25 9.91 2.59
C ALA A 37 -6.90 8.55 2.32
N ALA A 38 -6.53 7.53 3.10
CA ALA A 38 -7.15 6.21 3.00
C ALA A 38 -8.61 6.22 3.46
N ARG A 39 -8.94 6.93 4.54
CA ARG A 39 -10.32 7.07 5.04
C ARG A 39 -11.24 7.77 4.05
N LEU A 40 -10.77 8.85 3.40
CA LEU A 40 -11.55 9.52 2.35
C LEU A 40 -11.93 8.57 1.20
N VAL A 41 -11.06 7.62 0.87
CA VAL A 41 -11.38 6.59 -0.13
C VAL A 41 -12.34 5.55 0.46
N LEU A 42 -12.10 5.09 1.70
CA LEU A 42 -12.97 4.13 2.38
C LEU A 42 -14.42 4.62 2.50
N ASP A 43 -14.62 5.92 2.79
CA ASP A 43 -15.96 6.53 2.90
C ASP A 43 -16.77 6.41 1.59
N ASN A 44 -16.10 6.20 0.46
CA ASN A 44 -16.72 6.00 -0.85
C ASN A 44 -16.68 4.53 -1.33
N CYS A 45 -16.18 3.61 -0.51
CA CYS A 45 -16.10 2.19 -0.84
C CYS A 45 -17.33 1.40 -0.37
N PRO A 46 -17.62 0.24 -0.99
CA PRO A 46 -18.59 -0.71 -0.46
C PRO A 46 -18.25 -1.14 0.99
N PRO A 47 -19.24 -1.56 1.79
CA PRO A 47 -19.06 -1.93 3.20
C PRO A 47 -18.13 -3.13 3.43
N GLU A 48 -17.84 -3.88 2.37
CA GLU A 48 -16.93 -5.03 2.36
C GLU A 48 -15.46 -4.62 2.40
N PHE A 49 -15.15 -3.34 2.16
CA PHE A 49 -13.81 -2.81 2.23
C PHE A 49 -13.45 -2.37 3.65
N HIS A 50 -12.19 -2.60 4.00
CA HIS A 50 -11.65 -2.26 5.30
C HIS A 50 -10.36 -1.47 5.16
N LEU A 51 -10.03 -0.71 6.20
CA LEU A 51 -8.77 0.00 6.32
C LEU A 51 -7.70 -0.92 6.89
N TRP A 52 -6.57 -1.00 6.20
CA TRP A 52 -5.41 -1.77 6.63
C TRP A 52 -4.18 -0.88 6.73
N ARG A 53 -3.21 -1.33 7.52
CA ARG A 53 -1.90 -0.69 7.64
C ARG A 53 -0.81 -1.73 7.43
N VAL A 54 0.06 -1.49 6.47
CA VAL A 54 1.18 -2.37 6.13
C VAL A 54 2.50 -1.70 6.44
N ARG A 55 3.45 -2.49 6.96
CA ARG A 55 4.80 -2.00 7.23
C ARG A 55 5.57 -2.04 5.92
N GLU A 56 5.97 -0.87 5.44
CA GLU A 56 6.86 -0.78 4.29
C GLU A 56 8.24 -1.25 4.74
N THR A 57 8.67 -2.39 4.20
CA THR A 57 10.05 -2.83 4.31
C THR A 57 10.74 -2.33 3.05
N ILE A 58 11.22 -1.09 3.12
CA ILE A 58 11.96 -0.42 2.05
C ILE A 58 13.25 -1.21 1.80
N THR A 59 13.20 -2.23 0.95
CA THR A 59 14.38 -2.86 0.38
C THR A 59 14.55 -2.22 -0.99
N VAL A 60 15.04 -0.98 -1.02
CA VAL A 60 15.19 -0.23 -2.26
C VAL A 60 16.39 -0.76 -3.02
N ALA A 61 16.11 -1.41 -4.15
CA ALA A 61 16.93 -1.28 -5.33
C ALA A 61 15.99 -1.01 -6.51
N ARG A 62 15.73 0.28 -6.78
CA ARG A 62 15.16 0.72 -8.06
C ARG A 62 16.00 1.88 -8.55
N ALA A 63 16.50 1.77 -9.77
CA ALA A 63 17.35 2.78 -10.39
C ALA A 63 16.46 3.83 -11.06
N MET A 64 16.94 5.06 -11.16
CA MET A 64 16.26 6.16 -11.85
C MET A 64 15.94 5.83 -13.32
N SER A 65 16.70 4.91 -13.92
CA SER A 65 16.49 4.38 -15.28
C SER A 65 15.23 3.53 -15.43
N ASP A 66 14.65 3.03 -14.32
CA ASP A 66 13.47 2.14 -14.31
C ASP A 66 12.14 2.91 -14.34
N TYR A 67 12.20 4.24 -14.40
CA TYR A 67 11.04 5.13 -14.36
C TYR A 67 11.03 6.02 -15.60
N GLU A 68 10.03 5.83 -16.46
CA GLU A 68 9.68 6.76 -17.54
C GLU A 68 8.36 7.45 -17.18
N LEU A 69 8.30 8.76 -17.37
CA LEU A 69 7.08 9.53 -17.20
C LEU A 69 6.22 9.42 -18.47
N VAL A 70 4.96 9.02 -18.31
CA VAL A 70 3.91 9.12 -19.32
C VAL A 70 3.14 10.43 -19.05
N GLU A 71 3.43 11.41 -19.91
CA GLU A 71 2.92 12.80 -20.09
C GLU A 71 2.94 13.79 -18.90
#